data_AF-A0A7J7NL22-F1
#
_entry.id   AF-A0A7J7NL22-F1
#
_cell.length_a   1.000
_cell.length_b   1.000
_cell.length_c   1.000
_cell.angle_alpha   90.00
_cell.angle_beta   90.00
_cell.angle_gamma   90.00
#
_symmetry.space_group_name_H-M   'P 1'
#
loop_
_entity.id
_entity.type
_entity.pdbx_description
1 polymer ?
#
loop_
_entity_poly.entity_id
_entity_poly.type
_entity_poly.pdbx_seq_one_letter_code
_entity_poly.pdbx_strand_id
1 'polypeptide(L)'
;CPYTVWPGILSGGGSRPASTGYVLRSGASTVLNIPTPWTGRFWARTQCTNNGGRLVCATEDCASGQVGCNGAGAIPPVTLAEFTLGGDGGKDFYDISLVDGFNLPMSITPRGRLGCAVSSCPANVNSVCPSEFSIKNGRGTIAFKEGWCSNLRGLDSRLSKDLLSDLQKLHCKVIANQS
;
A
#
# COMPACT_ATOMS: atom_id res chain seq x y z
N CYS A 1 5.97 -10.33 -5.99
CA CYS A 1 4.83 -10.64 -6.88
C CYS A 1 5.32 -11.37 -8.14
N PRO A 2 4.51 -12.26 -8.76
CA PRO A 2 4.86 -12.93 -10.02
C PRO A 2 4.72 -12.03 -11.27
N TYR A 3 4.60 -10.72 -11.07
CA TYR A 3 4.39 -9.72 -12.11
C TYR A 3 5.17 -8.44 -11.77
N THR A 4 5.34 -7.57 -12.78
CA THR A 4 5.95 -6.24 -12.61
C THR A 4 5.05 -5.33 -11.79
N VAL A 5 5.66 -4.57 -10.89
CA VAL A 5 5.03 -3.48 -10.13
C VAL A 5 5.78 -2.18 -10.36
N TRP A 6 5.09 -1.06 -10.20
CA TRP A 6 5.67 0.27 -10.36
C TRP A 6 5.54 1.06 -9.06
N PRO A 7 6.50 0.89 -8.11
CA PRO A 7 6.48 1.62 -6.86
C PRO A 7 6.35 3.12 -7.06
N GLY A 8 5.54 3.76 -6.23
CA GLY A 8 5.40 5.21 -6.12
C GLY A 8 5.82 5.67 -4.73
N ILE A 9 6.32 6.90 -4.64
CA ILE A 9 6.77 7.49 -3.38
C ILE A 9 6.23 8.91 -3.26
N LEU A 10 5.68 9.22 -2.10
CA LEU A 10 5.28 10.57 -1.73
C LEU A 10 5.92 10.95 -0.40
N SER A 11 6.63 12.07 -0.38
CA SER A 11 7.11 12.67 0.87
C SER A 11 6.06 13.65 1.40
N GLY A 12 5.65 13.46 2.65
CA GLY A 12 4.83 14.41 3.41
C GLY A 12 5.66 15.48 4.10
N GLY A 13 6.93 15.19 4.41
CA GLY A 13 7.84 16.11 5.07
C GLY A 13 9.29 15.61 5.06
N GLY A 14 10.24 16.52 5.31
CA GLY A 14 11.68 16.23 5.27
C GLY A 14 12.27 16.19 3.87
N SER A 15 13.44 15.56 3.72
CA SER A 15 14.17 15.50 2.46
C SER A 15 13.49 14.59 1.44
N ARG A 16 13.29 15.11 0.22
CA ARG A 16 12.67 14.33 -0.88
C ARG A 16 13.68 13.34 -1.48
N PRO A 17 13.28 12.08 -1.76
CA PRO A 17 14.13 11.14 -2.47
C PRO A 17 14.38 11.59 -3.91
N ALA A 18 15.51 11.16 -4.48
CA ALA A 18 15.92 11.55 -5.84
C ALA A 18 14.94 11.07 -6.93
N SER A 19 14.25 9.94 -6.71
CA SER A 19 13.18 9.47 -7.57
C SER A 19 11.92 9.21 -6.75
N THR A 20 10.78 9.48 -7.37
CA THR A 20 9.42 9.30 -6.83
C THR A 20 8.70 8.10 -7.43
N GLY A 21 9.38 7.29 -8.25
CA GLY A 21 8.83 6.05 -8.75
C GLY A 21 9.83 5.17 -9.49
N TYR A 22 9.51 3.88 -9.56
CA TYR A 22 10.40 2.84 -10.07
C TYR A 22 9.65 1.81 -10.91
N VAL A 23 10.40 0.96 -11.61
CA VAL A 23 9.89 -0.24 -12.27
C VAL A 23 10.59 -1.45 -11.65
N LEU A 24 9.84 -2.33 -11.00
CA LEU A 24 10.37 -3.57 -10.43
C LEU A 24 9.71 -4.77 -11.10
N ARG A 25 10.51 -5.52 -11.88
CA ARG A 25 10.08 -6.82 -12.43
C ARG A 25 9.90 -7.83 -11.29
N SER A 26 9.29 -8.97 -11.60
CA SER A 26 9.17 -10.07 -10.63
C SER A 26 10.55 -10.45 -10.07
N GLY A 27 10.65 -10.54 -8.74
CA GLY A 27 11.90 -10.85 -8.03
C GLY A 27 12.93 -9.73 -7.97
N ALA A 28 12.72 -8.60 -8.65
CA ALA A 28 13.66 -7.48 -8.63
C ALA A 28 13.53 -6.64 -7.35
N SER A 29 14.63 -6.01 -6.95
CA SER A 29 14.72 -5.10 -5.81
C SER A 29 15.45 -3.83 -6.19
N THR A 30 15.17 -2.73 -5.48
CA THR A 30 15.94 -1.49 -5.54
C THR A 30 16.23 -1.01 -4.12
N VAL A 31 17.31 -0.25 -3.94
CA VAL A 31 17.66 0.39 -2.67
C VAL A 31 17.46 1.89 -2.81
N LEU A 32 16.80 2.47 -1.82
CA LEU A 32 16.61 3.91 -1.71
C LEU A 32 17.19 4.38 -0.38
N ASN A 33 17.97 5.45 -0.43
CA ASN A 33 18.46 6.15 0.75
C ASN A 33 17.53 7.32 1.05
N ILE A 34 16.89 7.30 2.22
CA ILE A 34 16.04 8.39 2.72
C ILE A 34 16.73 9.02 3.94
N PRO A 35 17.15 10.30 3.85
CA PRO A 35 17.68 11.01 5.00
C PRO A 35 16.62 11.20 6.09
N THR A 36 17.01 11.11 7.36
CA THR A 36 16.15 11.47 8.50
C THR A 36 16.32 12.96 8.86
N PRO A 37 15.27 13.66 9.30
CA PRO A 37 13.90 13.18 9.47
C PRO A 37 13.14 13.10 8.14
N TRP A 38 12.20 12.17 8.04
CA TRP A 38 11.35 12.03 6.86
C TRP A 38 9.98 11.46 7.22
N THR A 39 8.93 12.04 6.63
CA THR A 39 7.59 11.46 6.66
C THR A 39 7.12 11.23 5.25
N GLY A 40 6.49 10.09 5.01
CA GLY A 40 5.99 9.78 3.68
C GLY A 40 5.44 8.37 3.56
N ARG A 41 5.11 8.02 2.33
CA ARG A 41 4.43 6.78 2.00
C ARG A 41 4.90 6.19 0.69
N PHE A 42 4.81 4.88 0.62
CA PHE A 42 5.07 4.07 -0.56
C PHE A 42 3.81 3.30 -0.94
N TRP A 43 3.67 3.04 -2.23
CA TRP A 43 2.65 2.16 -2.80
C TRP A 43 3.20 1.47 -4.04
N ALA A 44 2.43 0.59 -4.68
CA ALA A 44 2.89 -0.19 -5.82
C ALA A 44 1.79 -0.35 -6.89
N ARG A 45 1.90 0.46 -7.94
CA ARG A 45 1.01 0.41 -9.11
C ARG A 45 1.12 -0.93 -9.83
N THR A 46 0.01 -1.39 -10.39
CA THR A 46 -0.06 -2.64 -11.18
C THR A 46 -0.70 -2.42 -12.55
N GLN A 47 -0.40 -3.33 -13.48
CA GLN A 47 -0.96 -3.34 -14.83
C GLN A 47 -0.76 -2.01 -15.56
N CYS A 48 0.44 -1.45 -15.47
CA CYS A 48 0.79 -0.21 -16.15
C CYS A 48 1.11 -0.44 -17.63
N THR A 49 0.58 0.43 -18.48
CA THR A 49 0.84 0.45 -19.92
C THR A 49 1.34 1.82 -20.34
N ASN A 50 2.24 1.86 -21.33
CA ASN A 50 2.71 3.10 -21.93
C ASN A 50 1.92 3.38 -23.21
N ASN A 51 1.07 4.40 -23.18
CA ASN A 51 0.22 4.80 -24.28
C ASN A 51 0.78 6.09 -24.89
N GLY A 52 1.61 5.98 -25.93
CA GLY A 52 2.16 7.13 -26.65
C GLY A 52 3.10 8.00 -25.80
N GLY A 53 3.88 7.39 -24.89
CA GLY A 53 4.79 8.10 -23.98
C GLY A 53 4.19 8.40 -22.61
N ARG A 54 2.89 8.14 -22.40
CA ARG A 54 2.20 8.33 -21.13
C ARG A 54 1.98 7.00 -20.42
N LEU A 55 2.57 6.84 -19.25
CA LEU A 55 2.32 5.69 -18.37
C LEU A 55 0.96 5.85 -17.67
N VAL A 56 0.11 4.82 -17.76
CA VAL A 56 -1.18 4.73 -17.06
C VAL A 56 -1.29 3.35 -16.42
N CYS A 57 -1.70 3.29 -15.16
CA CYS A 57 -1.84 2.04 -14.40
C CYS A 57 -3.30 1.73 -14.05
N ALA A 58 -3.65 0.44 -13.98
CA ALA A 58 -5.01 0.03 -13.62
C ALA A 58 -5.31 0.21 -12.13
N THR A 59 -4.29 0.13 -11.26
CA THR A 59 -4.42 0.35 -9.82
C THR A 59 -3.38 1.35 -9.34
N GLU A 60 -3.78 2.21 -8.40
CA GLU A 60 -2.92 3.16 -7.68
C GLU A 60 -2.15 4.15 -8.57
N ASP A 61 -2.66 4.42 -9.77
CA ASP A 61 -2.06 5.38 -10.69
C ASP A 61 -1.89 6.74 -9.98
N CYS A 62 -0.79 7.43 -10.27
CA CYS A 62 -0.50 8.74 -9.68
C CYS A 62 -0.71 9.89 -10.68
N ALA A 63 -1.30 9.60 -11.85
CA ALA A 63 -1.67 10.51 -12.91
C ALA A 63 -0.55 11.39 -13.49
N SER A 64 0.71 11.18 -13.11
CA SER A 64 1.87 11.92 -13.62
C SER A 64 2.15 11.64 -15.11
N GLY A 65 1.63 10.54 -15.64
CA GLY A 65 1.96 10.06 -16.97
C GLY A 65 3.37 9.48 -17.08
N GLN A 66 4.08 9.33 -15.97
CA GLN A 66 5.49 8.93 -15.92
C GLN A 66 5.72 7.81 -14.90
N VAL A 67 6.91 7.21 -14.94
CA VAL A 67 7.35 6.30 -13.88
C VAL A 67 7.46 7.05 -12.55
N GLY A 68 8.03 8.27 -12.53
CA GLY A 68 8.03 9.11 -11.34
C GLY A 68 6.64 9.69 -11.06
N CYS A 69 6.23 9.71 -9.79
CA CYS A 69 4.95 10.32 -9.38
C CYS A 69 5.04 11.82 -9.12
N ASN A 70 6.25 12.39 -9.08
CA ASN A 70 6.50 13.83 -9.11
C ASN A 70 5.74 14.65 -8.05
N GLY A 71 5.57 14.07 -6.85
CA GLY A 71 4.83 14.70 -5.75
C GLY A 71 3.32 14.44 -5.76
N ALA A 72 2.79 13.70 -6.75
CA ALA A 72 1.43 13.18 -6.71
C ALA A 72 1.35 11.91 -5.84
N GLY A 73 0.24 11.75 -5.12
CA GLY A 73 -0.11 10.51 -4.44
C GLY A 73 -0.78 9.49 -5.36
N ALA A 74 -0.94 8.26 -4.87
CA ALA A 74 -1.78 7.26 -5.51
C ALA A 74 -3.24 7.71 -5.56
N ILE A 75 -3.94 7.36 -6.63
CA ILE A 75 -5.41 7.39 -6.69
C ILE A 75 -5.93 6.10 -6.01
N PRO A 76 -6.73 6.20 -4.93
CA PRO A 76 -7.31 5.04 -4.26
C PRO A 76 -8.15 4.16 -5.20
N PRO A 77 -8.32 2.86 -4.89
CA PRO A 77 -7.84 2.19 -3.69
C PRO A 77 -6.35 1.86 -3.68
N VAL A 78 -5.72 1.98 -2.51
CA VAL A 78 -4.26 1.86 -2.34
C VAL A 78 -3.87 1.14 -1.06
N THR A 79 -2.96 0.16 -1.16
CA THR A 79 -2.23 -0.37 0.00
C THR A 79 -1.00 0.49 0.25
N LEU A 80 -0.94 1.13 1.42
CA LEU A 80 0.14 2.05 1.76
C LEU A 80 1.14 1.42 2.73
N ALA A 81 2.42 1.67 2.51
CA ALA A 81 3.46 1.58 3.53
C ALA A 81 3.83 2.99 3.97
N GLU A 82 3.48 3.32 5.22
CA GLU A 82 3.64 4.65 5.79
C GLU A 82 4.83 4.68 6.74
N PHE A 83 5.56 5.80 6.75
CA PHE A 83 6.78 5.96 7.54
C PHE A 83 6.86 7.37 8.13
N THR A 84 7.33 7.42 9.37
CA THR A 84 7.87 8.61 10.05
C THR A 84 9.23 8.21 10.62
N LEU A 85 10.30 8.69 10.01
CA LEU A 85 11.69 8.39 10.38
C LEU A 85 12.27 9.54 11.21
N GLY A 86 12.90 9.22 12.34
CA GLY A 86 13.45 10.21 13.27
C GLY A 86 12.37 11.11 13.91
N GLY A 87 11.20 10.54 14.22
CA GLY A 87 10.07 11.22 14.85
C GLY A 87 10.28 11.50 16.34
N ASP A 88 9.22 11.32 17.14
CA ASP A 88 9.25 11.63 18.58
C ASP A 88 10.38 10.89 19.32
N GLY A 89 11.24 11.66 20.00
CA GLY A 89 12.43 11.13 20.67
C GLY A 89 13.43 10.42 19.74
N GLY A 90 13.43 10.72 18.44
CA GLY A 90 14.27 10.06 17.45
C GLY A 90 13.82 8.64 17.09
N LYS A 91 12.56 8.28 17.39
CA LYS A 91 11.99 6.96 17.06
C LYS A 91 11.42 6.95 15.65
N ASP A 92 11.52 5.78 15.01
CA ASP A 92 10.85 5.53 13.74
C ASP A 92 9.48 4.90 13.99
N PHE A 93 8.50 5.32 13.21
CA PHE A 93 7.14 4.76 13.18
C PHE A 93 6.84 4.34 11.75
N TYR A 94 6.20 3.18 11.60
CA TYR A 94 5.84 2.65 10.29
C TYR A 94 4.70 1.66 10.40
N ASP A 95 3.90 1.57 9.34
CA ASP A 95 2.82 0.60 9.24
C ASP A 95 2.40 0.33 7.79
N ILE A 96 1.74 -0.81 7.59
CA ILE A 96 0.96 -1.09 6.40
C ILE A 96 -0.50 -0.69 6.67
N SER A 97 -1.01 0.23 5.86
CA SER A 97 -2.34 0.81 6.00
C SER A 97 -3.25 0.41 4.84
N LEU A 98 -4.46 0.01 5.19
CA LEU A 98 -5.57 -0.27 4.26
C LEU A 98 -6.71 0.75 4.40
N VAL A 99 -6.46 1.88 5.04
CA VAL A 99 -7.46 2.94 5.23
C VAL A 99 -8.03 3.38 3.88
N ASP A 100 -7.16 3.51 2.89
CA ASP A 100 -7.49 3.91 1.52
C ASP A 100 -7.75 2.70 0.60
N GLY A 101 -8.05 1.51 1.15
CA GLY A 101 -8.35 0.30 0.39
C GLY A 101 -7.18 -0.67 0.23
N PHE A 102 -7.25 -1.54 -0.78
CA PHE A 102 -6.23 -2.57 -1.03
C PHE A 102 -6.07 -2.85 -2.52
N ASN A 103 -4.85 -3.08 -2.98
CA ASN A 103 -4.60 -3.65 -4.31
C ASN A 103 -3.70 -4.90 -4.27
N LEU A 104 -2.67 -4.93 -3.41
CA LEU A 104 -1.70 -6.00 -3.33
C LEU A 104 -1.11 -6.17 -1.92
N PRO A 105 -0.66 -7.39 -1.58
CA PRO A 105 -0.02 -7.64 -0.29
C PRO A 105 1.32 -6.90 -0.13
N MET A 106 1.57 -6.35 1.07
CA MET A 106 2.77 -5.57 1.36
C MET A 106 3.28 -5.82 2.78
N SER A 107 4.59 -5.63 3.00
CA SER A 107 5.20 -5.71 4.33
C SER A 107 6.39 -4.79 4.49
N ILE A 108 6.59 -4.28 5.71
CA ILE A 108 7.76 -3.55 6.18
C ILE A 108 8.49 -4.46 7.18
N THR A 109 9.72 -4.85 6.85
CA THR A 109 10.59 -5.63 7.74
C THR A 109 11.81 -4.77 8.11
N PRO A 110 11.85 -4.21 9.33
CA PRO A 110 13.00 -3.48 9.83
C PRO A 110 14.24 -4.38 9.88
N ARG A 111 15.42 -3.81 9.57
CA ARG A 111 16.71 -4.49 9.70
C ARG A 111 17.66 -3.62 10.51
N GLY A 112 18.51 -4.26 11.33
CA GLY A 112 19.63 -3.59 12.03
C GLY A 112 19.39 -3.19 13.49
N ARG A 113 18.14 -2.99 13.93
CA ARG A 113 17.82 -2.69 15.34
C ARG A 113 16.96 -3.80 15.95
N LEU A 114 17.33 -4.28 17.13
CA LEU A 114 16.54 -5.25 17.88
C LEU A 114 15.27 -4.59 18.45
N GLY A 115 14.15 -5.32 18.45
CA GLY A 115 12.89 -4.89 19.07
C GLY A 115 11.88 -4.20 18.14
N CYS A 116 12.18 -4.01 16.86
CA CYS A 116 11.23 -3.47 15.89
C CYS A 116 10.40 -4.60 15.26
N ALA A 117 9.07 -4.52 15.36
CA ALA A 117 8.16 -5.53 14.83
C ALA A 117 7.97 -5.40 13.30
N VAL A 118 7.71 -6.52 12.63
CA VAL A 118 7.27 -6.51 11.22
C VAL A 118 5.86 -5.93 11.14
N SER A 119 5.61 -5.04 10.18
CA SER A 119 4.26 -4.63 9.79
C SER A 119 3.93 -5.26 8.45
N SER A 120 2.80 -5.96 8.31
CA SER A 120 2.50 -6.70 7.09
C SER A 120 1.02 -6.88 6.87
N CYS A 121 0.63 -6.90 5.60
CA CYS A 121 -0.66 -7.38 5.13
C CYS A 121 -0.43 -8.39 4.01
N PRO A 122 -0.20 -9.69 4.33
CA PRO A 122 0.33 -10.66 3.38
C PRO A 122 -0.76 -11.37 2.56
N ALA A 123 -2.03 -11.33 2.97
CA ALA A 123 -3.08 -11.98 2.18
C ALA A 123 -3.58 -11.13 1.04
N ASN A 124 -4.08 -11.84 0.04
CA ASN A 124 -4.78 -11.26 -1.07
C ASN A 124 -6.22 -10.90 -0.67
N VAL A 125 -6.42 -9.71 -0.10
CA VAL A 125 -7.76 -9.23 0.33
C VAL A 125 -8.75 -9.17 -0.85
N ASN A 126 -8.27 -9.04 -2.09
CA ASN A 126 -9.11 -9.07 -3.28
C ASN A 126 -9.91 -10.39 -3.44
N SER A 127 -9.50 -11.50 -2.82
CA SER A 127 -10.22 -12.78 -2.93
C SER A 127 -11.44 -12.88 -2.01
N VAL A 128 -11.54 -12.02 -1.00
CA VAL A 128 -12.62 -12.01 0.00
C VAL A 128 -13.46 -10.73 -0.05
N CYS A 129 -13.12 -9.82 -0.94
CA CYS A 129 -13.80 -8.56 -1.18
C CYS A 129 -15.21 -8.77 -1.77
N PRO A 130 -16.27 -8.26 -1.13
CA PRO A 130 -17.61 -8.22 -1.70
C PRO A 130 -17.66 -7.41 -2.99
N SER A 131 -18.61 -7.76 -3.87
CA SER A 131 -18.69 -7.18 -5.21
C SER A 131 -18.87 -5.66 -5.23
N GLU A 132 -19.57 -5.11 -4.25
CA GLU A 132 -19.88 -3.69 -4.11
C GLU A 132 -18.65 -2.82 -3.81
N PHE A 133 -17.62 -3.40 -3.18
CA PHE A 133 -16.35 -2.72 -2.90
C PHE A 133 -15.24 -3.11 -3.89
N SER A 134 -15.48 -4.09 -4.76
CA SER A 134 -14.47 -4.58 -5.70
C SER A 134 -14.27 -3.65 -6.90
N ILE A 135 -13.02 -3.50 -7.31
CA ILE A 135 -12.63 -3.02 -8.64
C ILE A 135 -12.20 -4.23 -9.45
N LYS A 136 -12.82 -4.43 -10.60
CA LYS A 136 -12.60 -5.60 -11.46
C LYS A 136 -12.00 -5.20 -12.80
N ASN A 137 -11.25 -6.11 -13.39
CA ASN A 137 -10.94 -6.13 -14.82
C ASN A 137 -11.48 -7.42 -15.46
N GLY A 138 -11.17 -7.66 -16.74
CA GLY A 138 -11.56 -8.87 -17.45
C GLY A 138 -11.00 -10.20 -16.88
N ARG A 139 -10.19 -10.17 -15.82
CA ARG A 139 -9.60 -11.34 -15.15
C ARG A 139 -10.06 -11.52 -13.69
N GLY A 140 -10.83 -10.58 -13.13
CA GLY A 140 -11.33 -10.65 -11.75
C GLY A 140 -11.10 -9.36 -10.96
N THR A 141 -11.22 -9.45 -9.63
CA THR A 141 -10.98 -8.33 -8.71
C THR A 141 -9.49 -8.00 -8.65
N ILE A 142 -9.14 -6.75 -8.93
CA ILE A 142 -7.77 -6.24 -8.95
C ILE A 142 -7.47 -5.28 -7.81
N ALA A 143 -8.51 -4.71 -7.21
CA ALA A 143 -8.39 -3.86 -6.05
C ALA A 143 -9.73 -3.80 -5.29
N PHE A 144 -9.68 -3.21 -4.12
CA PHE A 144 -10.75 -3.16 -3.15
C PHE A 144 -10.82 -1.75 -2.56
N LYS A 145 -11.98 -1.10 -2.67
CA LYS A 145 -12.23 0.29 -2.25
C LYS A 145 -12.12 0.48 -0.74
N GLU A 146 -11.83 1.71 -0.31
CA GLU A 146 -11.91 2.09 1.09
C GLU A 146 -13.29 1.80 1.72
N GLY A 147 -13.33 1.76 3.05
CA GLY A 147 -14.58 1.67 3.81
C GLY A 147 -15.06 0.26 4.12
N TRP A 148 -14.74 -0.79 3.36
CA TRP A 148 -15.13 -2.15 3.81
C TRP A 148 -14.28 -2.71 4.93
N CYS A 149 -12.99 -2.34 5.04
CA CYS A 149 -12.24 -2.58 6.27
C CYS A 149 -12.94 -1.97 7.50
N SER A 150 -13.63 -0.83 7.33
CA SER A 150 -14.43 -0.19 8.38
C SER A 150 -15.81 -0.86 8.57
N ASN A 151 -16.43 -1.38 7.50
CA ASN A 151 -17.77 -2.02 7.52
C ASN A 151 -17.77 -3.47 7.99
N LEU A 152 -16.62 -4.12 8.16
CA LEU A 152 -16.54 -5.48 8.71
C LEU A 152 -17.14 -5.62 10.11
N ARG A 153 -17.32 -4.51 10.85
CA ARG A 153 -18.04 -4.51 12.13
C ARG A 153 -19.55 -4.78 11.98
N GLY A 154 -20.10 -4.67 10.77
CA GLY A 154 -21.55 -4.78 10.49
C GLY A 154 -21.98 -5.97 9.64
N LEU A 155 -21.06 -6.85 9.21
CA LEU A 155 -21.41 -8.03 8.42
C LEU A 155 -21.91 -9.19 9.31
N ASP A 156 -22.83 -10.00 8.77
CA ASP A 156 -23.53 -11.11 9.43
C ASP A 156 -22.60 -11.97 10.31
N SER A 157 -23.03 -12.20 11.55
CA SER A 157 -22.42 -12.97 12.64
C SER A 157 -21.75 -14.32 12.27
N ARG A 158 -22.09 -14.92 11.12
CA ARG A 158 -21.45 -16.17 10.63
C ARG A 158 -20.31 -15.92 9.64
N LEU A 159 -20.40 -14.90 8.78
CA LEU A 159 -19.32 -14.49 7.88
C LEU A 159 -18.29 -13.60 8.61
N SER A 160 -18.71 -12.88 9.65
CA SER A 160 -17.87 -11.91 10.36
C SER A 160 -16.83 -12.55 11.28
N LYS A 161 -17.09 -13.70 11.91
CA LYS A 161 -16.09 -14.34 12.77
C LYS A 161 -14.91 -14.88 11.97
N ASP A 162 -15.17 -15.53 10.84
CA ASP A 162 -14.11 -16.08 9.99
C ASP A 162 -13.31 -14.95 9.34
N LEU A 163 -13.99 -13.95 8.78
CA LEU A 163 -13.37 -12.81 8.10
C LEU A 163 -12.63 -11.85 9.05
N LEU A 164 -13.18 -11.56 10.24
CA LEU A 164 -12.46 -10.81 11.29
C LEU A 164 -11.29 -11.62 11.84
N SER A 165 -11.45 -12.94 12.05
CA SER A 165 -10.34 -13.79 12.47
C SER A 165 -9.26 -13.86 11.39
N ASP A 166 -9.65 -13.87 10.12
CA ASP A 166 -8.73 -13.89 9.01
C ASP A 166 -8.00 -12.56 8.92
N LEU A 167 -8.70 -11.41 8.92
CA LEU A 167 -8.06 -10.09 8.95
C LEU A 167 -7.19 -9.83 10.18
N GLN A 168 -7.56 -10.37 11.36
CA GLN A 168 -6.70 -10.38 12.55
C GLN A 168 -5.47 -11.29 12.38
N LYS A 169 -5.58 -12.43 11.67
CA LYS A 169 -4.44 -13.26 11.23
C LYS A 169 -3.64 -12.62 10.10
N LEU A 170 -4.17 -11.63 9.38
CA LEU A 170 -3.48 -10.93 8.30
C LEU A 170 -2.47 -9.90 8.79
N HIS A 171 -2.37 -9.62 10.09
CA HIS A 171 -1.48 -8.58 10.64
C HIS A 171 -1.65 -7.17 10.02
N CYS A 172 -2.69 -6.95 9.20
CA CYS A 172 -2.98 -5.64 8.62
C CYS A 172 -3.50 -4.77 9.76
N LYS A 173 -2.69 -3.81 10.22
CA LYS A 173 -3.13 -2.87 11.25
C LYS A 173 -4.12 -1.91 10.58
N VAL A 174 -5.40 -2.24 10.58
CA VAL A 174 -6.45 -1.26 10.28
C VAL A 174 -6.44 -0.27 11.44
N ILE A 175 -5.62 0.78 11.35
CA ILE A 175 -5.72 1.93 12.25
C ILE A 175 -7.00 2.65 11.83
N ALA A 176 -8.15 2.13 12.25
CA ALA A 176 -9.34 2.96 12.37
C ALA A 176 -8.99 3.99 13.43
N ASN A 177 -8.87 5.26 13.04
CA ASN A 177 -8.70 6.38 13.96
C ASN A 177 -9.55 6.14 15.21
N GLN A 178 -8.90 5.97 16.35
CA GLN A 178 -9.58 6.17 17.63
C GLN A 178 -9.66 7.68 17.81
N SER A 179 -10.81 8.22 17.42
CA SER A 179 -11.34 9.49 17.94
C SER A 179 -12.54 9.16 18.80
#